data_AF-A0A7C1N7H1-F1
#
_entry.id   AF-A0A7C1N7H1-F1
#
_cell.length_a   1.000
_cell.length_b   1.000
_cell.length_c   1.000
_cell.angle_alpha   90.00
_cell.angle_beta   90.00
_cell.angle_gamma   90.00
#
_symmetry.space_group_name_H-M   'P 1'
#
loop_
_entity.id
_entity.type
_entity.pdbx_description
1 polymer ?
#
loop_
_entity_poly.entity_id
_entity_poly.type
_entity_poly.pdbx_seq_one_letter_code
_entity_poly.pdbx_strand_id
1 'polypeptide(L)'
;MLSQDGIYANTGSACASKALKTSPVLVAIGVRPVLAQGSVVFTLNGNHTVEELEYVLEKFQGDVAKLRALSPIWMGKAATR
;
A
#
# COMPACT_ATOMS: atom_id res chain seq x y z
N MET A 1 -7.82 6.19 5.08
CA MET A 1 -7.15 5.91 6.37
C MET A 1 -5.95 6.84 6.44
N LEU A 2 -4.80 6.53 5.84
CA LEU A 2 -3.65 7.47 5.70
C LEU A 2 -3.99 8.96 5.45
N SER A 3 -4.83 9.28 4.45
CA SER A 3 -5.18 10.68 4.15
C SER A 3 -5.97 11.39 5.26
N GLN A 4 -6.69 10.64 6.10
CA GLN A 4 -7.40 11.17 7.27
C GLN A 4 -6.42 11.48 8.40
N ASP A 5 -5.28 10.79 8.44
CA ASP A 5 -4.18 11.01 9.37
C ASP A 5 -3.14 12.03 8.87
N GLY A 6 -3.44 12.73 7.76
CA GLY A 6 -2.55 13.73 7.15
C GLY A 6 -1.41 13.16 6.31
N ILE A 7 -1.42 11.84 6.03
CA ILE A 7 -0.37 11.16 5.26
C ILE A 7 -0.80 11.01 3.81
N TYR A 8 -0.06 11.65 2.90
CA TYR A 8 -0.33 11.61 1.46
C TYR A 8 0.66 10.71 0.73
N ALA A 9 0.13 9.75 -0.01
CA ALA A 9 0.90 8.78 -0.78
C ALA A 9 0.19 8.47 -2.09
N ASN A 10 0.93 7.90 -3.04
CA ASN A 10 0.37 7.50 -4.32
C ASN A 10 0.04 6.00 -4.32
N THR A 11 -0.94 5.56 -5.11
CA THR A 11 -1.12 4.13 -5.37
C THR A 11 -0.20 3.68 -6.51
N GLY A 12 0.26 2.42 -6.50
CA GLY A 12 1.26 1.94 -7.46
C GLY A 12 0.79 1.91 -8.92
N SER A 13 -0.50 2.12 -9.18
CA SER A 13 -1.02 2.64 -10.44
C SER A 13 -0.99 4.17 -10.38
N ALA A 14 0.15 4.80 -10.68
CA ALA A 14 0.31 6.25 -10.59
C ALA A 14 -0.71 7.08 -11.41
N CYS A 15 -1.52 6.42 -12.25
CA CYS A 15 -2.74 7.00 -12.78
C CYS A 15 -3.95 6.34 -12.10
N ALA A 16 -4.79 7.15 -11.44
CA ALA A 16 -6.19 6.83 -11.19
C ALA A 16 -6.99 6.77 -12.51
N SER A 17 -6.50 5.98 -13.47
CA SER A 17 -7.20 5.66 -14.70
C SER A 17 -8.35 4.72 -14.35
N LYS A 18 -9.53 4.94 -14.94
CA LYS A 18 -10.75 4.13 -14.75
C LYS A 18 -10.57 2.64 -15.10
N ALA A 19 -9.41 2.22 -15.60
CA ALA A 19 -9.09 0.84 -15.87
C ALA A 19 -8.39 0.21 -14.65
N LEU A 20 -8.91 -0.92 -14.16
CA LEU A 20 -8.30 -1.84 -13.17
C LEU A 20 -6.97 -2.42 -13.68
N LYS A 21 -6.00 -1.57 -13.98
CA LYS A 21 -4.70 -1.95 -14.53
C LYS A 21 -3.68 -1.99 -13.39
N THR A 22 -3.13 -3.17 -13.20
CA THR A 22 -1.98 -3.39 -12.31
C THR A 22 -0.76 -2.65 -12.86
N SER A 23 0.13 -2.17 -12.00
CA SER A 23 1.38 -1.54 -12.42
C SER A 23 2.18 -2.45 -13.38
N PRO A 24 2.52 -1.99 -14.60
CA PRO A 24 3.30 -2.79 -15.54
C PRO A 24 4.71 -3.07 -15.02
N VAL A 25 5.26 -2.16 -14.21
CA VAL A 25 6.57 -2.33 -13.56
C VAL A 25 6.52 -3.48 -12.56
N LEU A 26 5.51 -3.51 -11.68
CA LEU A 26 5.37 -4.59 -10.69
C LEU A 26 5.20 -5.96 -11.37
N VAL A 27 4.47 -6.02 -12.49
CA VAL A 27 4.33 -7.26 -13.27
C VAL A 27 5.66 -7.66 -13.91
N ALA A 28 6.41 -6.71 -14.48
CA ALA A 28 7.69 -6.97 -15.13
C ALA A 28 8.75 -7.54 -14.16
N ILE A 29 8.73 -7.13 -12.90
CA ILE A 29 9.60 -7.68 -11.84
C ILE A 29 9.06 -8.96 -11.19
N GLY A 30 8.00 -9.55 -11.75
CA GLY A 30 7.45 -10.84 -11.30
C GLY A 30 6.50 -10.76 -10.10
N VAL A 31 6.03 -9.57 -9.70
CA VAL A 31 5.02 -9.45 -8.65
C VAL A 31 3.68 -9.94 -9.19
N ARG A 32 3.06 -10.89 -8.49
CA ARG A 32 1.74 -11.40 -8.86
C ARG A 32 0.73 -10.25 -8.95
N PRO A 33 -0.12 -10.19 -10.01
CA PRO A 33 -1.08 -9.10 -10.18
C PRO A 33 -1.98 -8.85 -8.97
N VAL A 34 -2.41 -9.92 -8.29
CA VAL A 34 -3.22 -9.86 -7.06
C VAL A 34 -2.52 -9.12 -5.91
N LEU A 35 -1.18 -9.16 -5.84
CA LEU A 35 -0.41 -8.43 -4.84
C LEU A 35 -0.16 -6.98 -5.29
N ALA A 36 0.06 -6.80 -6.58
CA ALA A 36 0.39 -5.49 -7.14
C ALA A 36 -0.81 -4.50 -7.13
N GLN A 37 -2.06 -4.99 -7.02
CA GLN A 37 -3.24 -4.15 -6.82
C GLN A 37 -3.22 -3.37 -5.48
N GLY A 38 -2.58 -3.90 -4.45
CA GLY A 38 -2.49 -3.27 -3.13
C GLY A 38 -1.24 -2.40 -2.94
N SER A 39 -0.59 -1.98 -4.03
CA SER A 39 0.67 -1.25 -3.96
C SER A 39 0.49 0.24 -3.62
N VAL A 40 1.38 0.75 -2.78
CA VAL A 40 1.45 2.15 -2.35
C VAL A 40 2.89 2.63 -2.54
N VAL A 41 3.06 3.87 -2.98
CA VAL A 41 4.35 4.51 -3.23
C VAL A 41 4.45 5.78 -2.40
N PHE A 42 5.50 5.85 -1.58
CA PHE A 42 5.90 7.04 -0.84
C PHE A 42 7.09 7.67 -1.53
N THR A 43 7.01 8.96 -1.83
CA THR A 43 8.11 9.74 -2.38
C THR A 43 8.61 10.67 -1.30
N LEU A 44 9.90 10.59 -1.00
CA LEU A 44 10.54 11.39 0.05
C LEU A 44 11.42 12.48 -0.57
N ASN A 45 11.48 13.64 0.07
CA ASN A 45 12.43 14.70 -0.21
C ASN A 45 13.22 15.10 1.06
N GLY A 46 14.17 16.02 0.93
CA GLY A 46 15.04 16.46 2.03
C GLY A 46 14.36 17.30 3.11
N ASN A 47 13.07 17.61 2.99
CA ASN A 47 12.31 18.37 3.99
C ASN A 47 11.63 17.47 5.02
N HIS A 48 11.68 16.15 4.86
CA HIS A 48 11.11 15.23 5.85
C HIS A 48 11.99 15.05 7.06
N THR A 49 11.37 14.95 8.23
CA THR A 49 12.09 14.65 9.48
C THR A 49 11.96 13.17 9.84
N VAL A 50 12.84 12.67 10.71
CA VAL A 50 12.81 11.26 11.16
C VAL A 50 11.50 10.98 11.91
N GLU A 51 11.04 11.94 12.70
CA GLU A 51 9.82 11.86 13.49
C GLU A 51 8.57 11.73 12.59
N GLU A 52 8.55 12.44 11.46
CA GLU A 52 7.48 12.28 10.46
C GLU A 52 7.47 10.87 9.86
N LEU A 53 8.64 10.28 9.61
CA LEU A 53 8.75 8.93 9.07
C LEU A 53 8.29 7.87 10.08
N GLU A 54 8.66 8.05 11.35
CA GLU A 54 8.21 7.18 12.44
C GLU A 54 6.68 7.22 12.59
N TYR A 55 6.09 8.43 12.55
CA TYR A 55 4.64 8.61 12.56
C TYR A 55 3.96 7.88 11.37
N VAL A 56 4.52 8.04 10.16
CA VAL A 56 3.99 7.36 8.97
C VAL A 56 4.06 5.84 9.12
N LEU A 57 5.17 5.30 9.63
CA LEU A 57 5.36 3.86 9.82
C LEU A 57 4.35 3.29 10.84
N GLU A 58 4.14 3.97 11.96
CA GLU A 58 3.17 3.54 12.99
C GLU A 58 1.75 3.46 12.41
N LYS A 59 1.30 4.55 11.77
CA LYS A 59 -0.04 4.63 11.17
C LYS A 59 -0.22 3.61 10.05
N PHE A 60 0.78 3.51 9.16
CA PHE A 60 0.73 2.60 8.02
C PHE A 60 0.63 1.14 8.47
N GLN A 61 1.39 0.72 9.48
CA GLN A 61 1.32 -0.64 10.01
C GLN A 61 -0.07 -0.94 10.61
N GLY A 62 -0.62 -0.01 11.40
CA GLY A 62 -1.94 -0.14 11.98
C GLY A 62 -3.04 -0.26 10.93
N ASP A 63 -2.99 0.58 9.89
CA ASP A 63 -3.94 0.55 8.77
C ASP A 63 -3.85 -0.74 7.97
N VAL A 64 -2.64 -1.20 7.65
CA VAL A 64 -2.42 -2.46 6.94
C VAL A 64 -2.95 -3.64 7.74
N ALA A 65 -2.76 -3.67 9.06
CA ALA A 65 -3.29 -4.72 9.92
C ALA A 65 -4.82 -4.76 9.90
N LYS A 66 -5.47 -3.60 10.04
CA LYS A 66 -6.94 -3.47 9.97
C LYS A 66 -7.48 -3.94 8.61
N LEU A 67 -6.90 -3.47 7.51
CA LEU A 67 -7.34 -3.83 6.16
C LEU A 67 -7.14 -5.33 5.87
N ARG A 68 -6.05 -5.93 6.36
CA ARG A 68 -5.81 -7.37 6.23
C ARG A 68 -6.79 -8.20 7.05
N ALA A 69 -7.17 -7.76 8.25
CA ALA A 69 -8.17 -8.44 9.07
C ALA A 69 -9.56 -8.48 8.40
N LEU A 70 -9.88 -7.47 7.60
CA LEU A 70 -11.14 -7.41 6.83
C LEU A 70 -11.09 -8.17 5.50
N SER A 71 -9.90 -8.56 5.03
CA SER A 71 -9.73 -9.15 3.69
C SER A 71 -10.02 -10.66 3.70
N PRO A 72 -11.03 -11.15 2.94
CA PRO A 72 -11.29 -12.58 2.81
C PRO A 72 -10.10 -13.35 2.20
N ILE A 73 -9.36 -12.68 1.29
CA ILE A 73 -8.18 -13.25 0.61
C ILE A 73 -7.03 -13.47 1.60
N TRP A 74 -6.90 -12.59 2.60
CA TRP A 74 -5.84 -12.69 3.60
C TRP A 74 -6.20 -13.70 4.70
N MET A 75 -7.46 -13.71 5.16
CA MET A 75 -7.97 -14.72 6.10
C MET A 75 -7.90 -16.14 5.51
N GLY A 76 -8.21 -16.31 4.22
CA GLY A 76 -8.13 -17.62 3.55
C GLY A 76 -6.72 -18.21 3.49
N LYS A 77 -5.66 -17.38 3.51
CA LYS A 77 -4.26 -17.84 3.57
C LYS A 77 -3.81 -18.26 4.97
N ALA A 78 -4.48 -17.80 6.03
CA ALA A 78 -4.26 -18.33 7.39
C ALA A 78 -4.83 -19.75 7.53
N ALA A 79 -5.81 -20.14 6.70
CA ALA A 79 -6.41 -21.46 6.66
C ALA A 79 -5.72 -22.45 5.68
N THR A 80 -4.68 -22.03 4.95
CA THR A 80 -3.97 -22.87 3.96
C THR A 80 -2.44 -22.75 4.05
N ARG A 81 -1.91 -22.44 5.22
CA ARG A 81 -0.51 -22.77 5.55
C ARG A 81 -0.46 -24.06 6.37
#